data_AF-A0A1Y2TZ44-F1
#
_entry.id   AF-A0A1Y2TZ44-F1
#
_cell.length_a   1.000
_cell.length_b   1.000
_cell.length_c   1.000
_cell.angle_alpha   90.00
_cell.angle_beta   90.00
_cell.angle_gamma   90.00
#
_symmetry.space_group_name_H-M   'P 1'
#
loop_
_entity.id
_entity.type
_entity.pdbx_description
1 polymer ?
#
loop_
_entity_poly.entity_id
_entity_poly.type
_entity_poly.pdbx_seq_one_letter_code
_entity_poly.pdbx_strand_id
1 'polypeptide(L)'
;MPPKAADKKPAASKAPATAQKAPEKKDAGKKTAATGDKKKRTKARKETYSSYIYKVLKQVHPDTGISNRAMSILNSFVNDIFERVATEASKLAAYNKKSTISSREIQTSVRLILPGELAKHAVSEGTKAVTKYSSSTK
;
A
#
# COMPACT_ATOMS: atom_id res chain seq x y z
N MET A 1 -35.33 39.99 4.26
CA MET A 1 -35.44 40.44 2.86
C MET A 1 -36.78 39.93 2.30
N PRO A 2 -37.64 40.83 1.77
CA PRO A 2 -38.98 40.51 1.26
C PRO A 2 -38.96 39.81 -0.13
N PRO A 3 -40.12 39.31 -0.63
CA PRO A 3 -40.21 38.20 -1.58
C PRO A 3 -40.71 38.54 -3.00
N LYS A 4 -40.69 37.52 -3.89
CA LYS A 4 -41.68 37.19 -4.96
C LYS A 4 -41.62 37.86 -6.35
N ALA A 5 -41.31 37.00 -7.34
CA ALA A 5 -41.92 36.74 -8.66
C ALA A 5 -42.39 37.84 -9.65
N ALA A 6 -42.09 37.54 -10.93
CA ALA A 6 -42.99 37.54 -12.12
C ALA A 6 -42.80 38.61 -13.24
N ASP A 7 -42.59 38.06 -14.45
CA ASP A 7 -43.12 38.44 -15.78
C ASP A 7 -42.68 39.73 -16.53
N LYS A 8 -42.04 39.53 -17.72
CA LYS A 8 -42.67 39.76 -19.06
C LYS A 8 -41.68 39.61 -20.23
N LYS A 9 -42.00 38.68 -21.16
CA LYS A 9 -41.68 38.70 -22.62
C LYS A 9 -42.77 39.56 -23.33
N PRO A 10 -42.66 40.09 -24.57
CA PRO A 10 -42.51 39.37 -25.87
C PRO A 10 -41.54 40.09 -26.84
N ALA A 11 -41.11 39.66 -28.04
CA ALA A 11 -41.77 39.04 -29.19
C ALA A 11 -40.67 38.45 -30.13
N ALA A 12 -40.72 37.19 -30.57
CA ALA A 12 -41.29 36.72 -31.86
C ALA A 12 -40.67 37.42 -33.08
N SER A 13 -39.89 36.77 -33.94
CA SER A 13 -40.33 35.94 -35.09
C SER A 13 -39.07 35.74 -35.98
N LYS A 14 -38.85 34.72 -36.83
CA LYS A 14 -39.58 33.59 -37.42
C LYS A 14 -38.49 32.65 -37.98
N ALA A 15 -38.63 31.34 -37.85
CA ALA A 15 -37.94 30.36 -38.71
C ALA A 15 -38.63 30.32 -40.10
N PRO A 16 -38.01 29.70 -41.12
CA PRO A 16 -38.33 28.29 -41.35
C PRO A 16 -37.12 27.40 -41.69
N ALA A 17 -37.29 26.12 -41.35
CA ALA A 17 -36.45 24.98 -41.67
C ALA A 17 -36.45 24.64 -43.17
N THR A 18 -35.38 24.00 -43.67
CA THR A 18 -35.39 22.67 -44.32
C THR A 18 -34.00 22.23 -44.85
N ALA A 19 -33.59 21.04 -44.41
CA ALA A 19 -33.11 19.90 -45.19
C ALA A 19 -31.94 20.01 -46.21
N GLN A 20 -31.02 19.03 -46.06
CA GLN A 20 -30.29 18.25 -47.09
C GLN A 20 -28.80 18.52 -47.39
N LYS A 21 -28.06 17.39 -47.29
CA LYS A 21 -26.95 16.89 -48.12
C LYS A 21 -25.56 17.57 -48.07
N ALA A 22 -24.59 16.80 -47.56
CA ALA A 22 -23.19 16.81 -48.02
C ALA A 22 -23.11 16.30 -49.48
N PRO A 23 -22.08 16.65 -50.30
CA PRO A 23 -20.78 15.95 -50.20
C PRO A 23 -19.50 16.74 -50.59
N GLU A 24 -18.38 16.22 -50.06
CA GLU A 24 -17.01 16.19 -50.61
C GLU A 24 -16.27 17.46 -51.06
N LYS A 25 -15.18 17.77 -50.33
CA LYS A 25 -13.86 18.04 -50.93
C LYS A 25 -12.77 17.26 -50.20
N LYS A 26 -12.05 16.44 -50.96
CA LYS A 26 -10.78 15.80 -50.61
C LYS A 26 -9.71 16.88 -50.48
N ASP A 27 -8.88 16.81 -49.44
CA ASP A 27 -7.48 17.22 -49.54
C ASP A 27 -6.61 16.36 -48.62
N ALA A 28 -5.36 16.25 -49.02
CA ALA A 28 -4.48 15.13 -48.81
C ALA A 28 -3.67 15.20 -47.51
N GLY A 29 -3.34 14.00 -47.00
CA GLY A 29 -2.05 13.76 -46.38
C GLY A 29 -1.94 13.98 -44.87
N LYS A 30 -1.96 12.87 -44.11
CA LYS A 30 -0.81 12.50 -43.26
C LYS A 30 -0.92 11.04 -42.83
N LYS A 31 -0.01 10.21 -43.32
CA LYS A 31 0.36 8.95 -42.66
C LYS A 31 0.98 9.30 -41.31
N THR A 32 0.37 8.88 -40.22
CA THR A 32 1.09 8.44 -39.02
C THR A 32 0.34 7.26 -38.43
N ALA A 33 0.87 6.07 -38.71
CA ALA A 33 0.73 4.95 -37.81
C ALA A 33 1.26 5.38 -36.45
N ALA A 34 0.38 5.58 -35.50
CA ALA A 34 0.74 5.63 -34.09
C ALA A 34 0.24 4.33 -33.47
N THR A 35 1.09 3.31 -33.54
CA THR A 35 1.17 2.23 -32.56
C THR A 35 1.34 2.86 -31.18
N GLY A 36 0.22 3.31 -30.61
CA GLY A 36 0.12 3.72 -29.23
C GLY A 36 -0.03 2.48 -28.37
N ASP A 37 1.05 1.71 -28.26
CA ASP A 37 1.24 0.74 -27.20
C ASP A 37 0.97 1.48 -25.89
N LYS A 38 -0.24 1.32 -25.34
CA LYS A 38 -0.55 1.66 -23.95
C LYS A 38 0.29 0.71 -23.13
N LYS A 39 1.58 1.04 -22.98
CA LYS A 39 2.48 0.49 -22.00
C LYS A 39 1.83 0.79 -20.67
N LYS A 40 0.98 -0.13 -20.21
CA LYS A 40 0.47 -0.22 -18.84
C LYS A 40 1.71 0.04 -18.01
N ARG A 41 1.79 1.22 -17.39
CA ARG A 41 2.81 1.54 -16.40
C ARG A 41 2.59 0.49 -15.31
N THR A 42 3.30 -0.63 -15.40
CA THR A 42 3.37 -1.64 -14.36
C THR A 42 4.08 -0.92 -13.23
N LYS A 43 3.29 -0.30 -12.36
CA LYS A 43 3.78 0.32 -11.15
C LYS A 43 4.49 -0.81 -10.41
N ALA A 44 5.82 -0.70 -10.29
CA ALA A 44 6.60 -1.68 -9.57
C ALA A 44 5.95 -1.88 -8.21
N ARG A 45 5.58 -3.13 -7.90
CA ARG A 45 4.90 -3.45 -6.64
C ARG A 45 5.90 -3.19 -5.53
N LYS A 46 5.70 -2.12 -4.77
CA LYS A 46 6.46 -1.88 -3.56
C LYS A 46 5.91 -2.84 -2.50
N GLU A 47 6.67 -3.89 -2.20
CA GLU A 47 6.36 -4.77 -1.08
C GLU A 47 6.50 -3.97 0.21
N THR A 48 5.41 -3.90 0.97
CA THR A 48 5.33 -3.19 2.25
C THR A 48 4.59 -4.08 3.23
N TYR A 49 4.76 -3.83 4.52
CA TYR A 49 4.06 -4.55 5.58
C TYR A 49 2.59 -4.14 5.71
N SER A 50 2.08 -3.32 4.79
CA SER A 50 0.80 -2.65 4.93
C SER A 50 -0.38 -3.62 5.07
N SER A 51 -0.41 -4.69 4.28
CA SER A 51 -1.48 -5.68 4.37
C SER A 51 -1.48 -6.41 5.72
N TYR A 52 -0.31 -6.72 6.28
CA TYR A 52 -0.17 -7.44 7.55
C TYR A 52 -0.51 -6.55 8.74
N ILE A 53 -0.04 -5.30 8.74
CA ILE A 53 -0.38 -4.32 9.77
C ILE A 53 -1.90 -4.13 9.84
N TYR A 54 -2.59 -4.05 8.69
CA TYR A 54 -4.05 -3.93 8.67
C TYR A 54 -4.76 -5.19 9.18
N LYS A 55 -4.26 -6.39 8.84
CA LYS A 55 -4.81 -7.66 9.36
C LYS A 55 -4.68 -7.74 10.88
N VAL A 56 -3.52 -7.37 11.43
CA VAL A 56 -3.29 -7.35 12.88
C VAL A 56 -4.18 -6.30 13.55
N LEU A 57 -4.34 -5.11 12.96
CA LEU A 57 -5.23 -4.08 13.47
C LEU A 57 -6.68 -4.59 13.59
N LYS A 58 -7.19 -5.27 12.56
CA LYS A 58 -8.56 -5.80 12.59
C LYS A 58 -8.76 -6.97 13.54
N GLN A 59 -7.69 -7.69 13.90
CA GLN A 59 -7.74 -8.72 14.93
C GLN A 59 -7.94 -8.12 16.34
N VAL A 60 -7.38 -6.93 16.61
CA VAL A 60 -7.49 -6.27 17.92
C VAL A 60 -8.63 -5.25 17.99
N HIS A 61 -8.92 -4.55 16.89
CA HIS A 61 -9.96 -3.52 16.79
C HIS A 61 -10.69 -3.58 15.43
N PRO A 62 -11.74 -4.42 15.31
CA PRO A 62 -12.47 -4.62 14.06
C PRO A 62 -13.09 -3.35 13.46
N ASP A 63 -13.54 -2.41 14.29
CA ASP A 63 -14.25 -1.21 13.84
C ASP A 63 -13.34 0.03 13.65
N THR A 64 -12.06 -0.08 14.00
CA THR A 64 -11.09 1.03 13.88
C THR A 64 -10.39 1.00 12.53
N GLY A 65 -10.16 2.19 11.95
CA GLY A 65 -9.37 2.39 10.73
C GLY A 65 -8.01 3.01 11.02
N ILE A 66 -7.08 2.93 10.06
CA ILE A 66 -5.77 3.57 10.13
C ILE A 66 -5.57 4.49 8.93
N SER A 67 -5.05 5.70 9.16
CA SER A 67 -4.77 6.65 8.09
C SER A 67 -3.52 6.26 7.28
N ASN A 68 -3.42 6.70 6.02
CA ASN A 68 -2.26 6.42 5.18
C ASN A 68 -0.93 6.93 5.78
N ARG A 69 -0.96 8.04 6.52
CA ARG A 69 0.22 8.59 7.19
C ARG A 69 0.66 7.69 8.35
N ALA A 70 -0.29 7.28 9.20
CA ALA A 70 -0.02 6.34 10.29
C ALA A 70 0.47 4.99 9.74
N MET A 71 -0.10 4.55 8.62
CA MET A 71 0.33 3.34 7.92
C MET A 71 1.80 3.40 7.51
N SER A 72 2.24 4.53 6.95
CA SER A 72 3.64 4.73 6.55
C SER A 72 4.56 4.71 7.76
N ILE A 73 4.16 5.32 8.89
CA ILE A 73 4.93 5.34 10.13
C ILE A 73 5.10 3.90 10.66
N LEU A 74 4.02 3.11 10.72
CA LEU A 74 4.10 1.72 11.18
C LEU A 74 4.94 0.85 10.24
N ASN A 75 4.84 1.04 8.93
CA ASN A 75 5.71 0.31 8.00
C ASN A 75 7.19 0.64 8.24
N SER A 76 7.53 1.92 8.43
CA SER A 76 8.91 2.31 8.76
C SER A 76 9.36 1.75 10.11
N PHE A 77 8.49 1.75 11.12
CA PHE A 77 8.78 1.15 12.42
C PHE A 77 9.12 -0.34 12.32
N VAL A 78 8.36 -1.11 11.55
CA VAL A 78 8.65 -2.54 11.34
C VAL A 78 10.02 -2.73 10.67
N ASN A 79 10.38 -1.89 9.70
CA ASN A 79 11.69 -1.98 9.05
C ASN A 79 12.83 -1.60 10.00
N ASP A 80 12.68 -0.55 10.81
CA ASP A 80 13.69 -0.15 11.80
C ASP A 80 13.96 -1.26 12.82
N ILE A 81 12.90 -1.87 13.38
CA ILE A 81 13.07 -2.98 14.32
C ILE A 81 13.66 -4.22 13.62
N PHE A 82 13.24 -4.53 12.40
CA PHE A 82 13.78 -5.64 11.63
C PHE A 82 15.28 -5.47 11.39
N GLU A 83 15.72 -4.30 10.93
CA GLU A 83 17.13 -4.00 10.67
C GLU A 83 17.96 -4.06 11.96
N ARG A 84 17.45 -3.52 13.08
CA ARG A 84 18.12 -3.61 14.38
C ARG A 84 18.32 -5.06 14.83
N VAL A 85 17.28 -5.89 14.76
CA VAL A 85 17.35 -7.29 15.16
C VAL A 85 18.26 -8.09 14.22
N ALA A 86 18.15 -7.91 12.90
CA ALA A 86 18.96 -8.61 11.92
C ALA A 86 20.45 -8.25 12.05
N THR A 87 20.75 -6.97 12.25
CA THR A 87 22.12 -6.48 12.44
C THR A 87 22.74 -7.08 13.70
N GLU A 88 22.01 -7.08 14.82
CA GLU A 88 22.52 -7.64 16.07
C GLU A 88 22.67 -9.18 16.00
N ALA A 89 21.74 -9.87 15.32
CA ALA A 89 21.83 -11.31 15.11
C ALA A 89 23.03 -11.69 14.23
N SER A 90 23.32 -10.88 13.21
CA SER A 90 24.50 -11.04 12.36
C SER A 90 25.79 -10.91 13.17
N LYS A 91 25.89 -9.88 14.04
CA LYS A 91 27.05 -9.73 14.95
C LYS A 91 27.20 -10.92 15.89
N LEU A 92 26.10 -11.40 16.48
CA LEU A 92 26.12 -12.57 17.37
C LEU A 92 26.57 -13.84 16.64
N ALA A 93 26.15 -14.06 15.40
CA ALA A 93 26.63 -15.17 14.60
C ALA A 93 28.14 -15.04 14.32
N ALA A 94 28.60 -13.83 13.96
CA ALA A 94 30.01 -13.54 13.69
C ALA A 94 30.90 -13.74 14.93
N TYR A 95 30.48 -13.28 16.12
CA TYR A 95 31.21 -13.49 17.38
C TYR A 95 31.36 -14.97 17.72
N ASN A 96 30.33 -15.77 17.41
CA ASN A 96 30.36 -17.21 17.60
C ASN A 96 30.99 -17.98 16.41
N LYS A 97 31.57 -17.27 15.42
CA LYS A 97 32.19 -17.85 14.21
C LYS A 97 31.25 -18.77 13.43
N LYS A 98 29.96 -18.46 13.39
CA LYS A 98 28.95 -19.19 12.63
C LYS A 98 28.58 -18.44 11.37
N SER A 99 28.42 -19.15 10.26
CA SER A 99 27.94 -18.60 8.98
C SER A 99 26.41 -18.64 8.82
N THR A 100 25.69 -19.14 9.83
CA THR A 100 24.23 -19.30 9.81
C THR A 100 23.61 -18.63 11.03
N ILE A 101 22.63 -17.76 10.78
CA ILE A 101 21.80 -17.16 11.82
C ILE A 101 20.68 -18.14 12.17
N SER A 102 20.70 -18.72 13.37
CA SER A 102 19.64 -19.59 13.86
C SER A 102 18.60 -18.82 14.68
N SER A 103 17.50 -19.49 15.05
CA SER A 103 16.50 -18.94 15.96
C SER A 103 17.09 -18.49 17.31
N ARG A 104 18.22 -19.06 17.73
CA ARG A 104 18.92 -18.69 18.97
C ARG A 104 19.56 -17.31 18.87
N GLU A 105 20.21 -16.98 17.76
CA GLU A 105 20.81 -15.67 17.55
C GLU A 105 19.71 -14.60 17.43
N ILE A 106 18.59 -14.89 16.76
CA ILE A 106 17.42 -14.01 16.72
C ILE A 106 16.84 -13.77 18.13
N GLN A 107 16.61 -14.84 18.91
CA GLN A 107 16.05 -14.74 20.26
C GLN A 107 16.94 -13.90 21.19
N THR A 108 18.26 -14.07 21.10
CA THR A 108 19.22 -13.30 21.89
C THR A 108 19.22 -11.83 21.47
N SER A 109 19.18 -11.56 20.16
CA SER A 109 19.10 -10.20 19.61
C SER A 109 17.85 -9.47 20.08
N VAL A 110 16.70 -10.14 20.10
CA VAL A 110 15.44 -9.56 20.60
C VAL A 110 15.55 -9.14 22.06
N ARG A 111 16.25 -9.92 22.90
CA ARG A 111 16.49 -9.57 24.32
C ARG A 111 17.44 -8.38 24.49
N LEU A 112 18.35 -8.14 23.54
CA LEU A 112 19.26 -7.00 23.57
C LEU A 112 18.59 -5.72 23.06
N ILE A 113 17.73 -5.83 22.05
CA ILE A 113 17.07 -4.67 21.41
C ILE A 113 15.85 -4.19 22.18
N LEU A 114 15.05 -5.09 22.75
CA LEU A 114 13.82 -4.73 23.45
C LEU A 114 14.02 -4.62 24.97
N PRO A 115 13.47 -3.59 25.63
CA PRO A 115 13.60 -3.45 27.08
C PRO A 115 12.57 -4.29 27.85
N GLY A 116 12.97 -4.74 29.06
CA GLY A 116 12.06 -5.19 30.11
C GLY A 116 11.04 -6.24 29.69
N GLU A 117 9.76 -5.96 29.93
CA GLU A 117 8.64 -6.88 29.64
C GLU A 117 8.41 -7.09 28.13
N LEU A 118 8.75 -6.13 27.28
CA LEU A 118 8.61 -6.27 25.83
C LEU A 118 9.48 -7.40 25.30
N ALA A 119 10.71 -7.54 25.80
CA ALA A 119 11.58 -8.65 25.44
C ALA A 119 10.98 -10.00 25.87
N LYS A 120 10.41 -10.08 27.07
CA LYS A 120 9.79 -11.31 27.57
C LYS A 120 8.63 -11.76 26.69
N HIS A 121 7.72 -10.83 26.36
CA HIS A 121 6.57 -11.13 25.50
C HIS A 121 7.01 -11.46 24.07
N ALA A 122 7.93 -10.69 23.48
CA ALA A 122 8.43 -10.95 22.14
C ALA A 122 9.09 -12.33 22.01
N VAL A 123 9.90 -12.73 23.01
CA VAL A 123 10.50 -14.06 23.05
C VAL A 123 9.44 -15.15 23.18
N SER A 124 8.45 -14.97 24.05
CA SER A 124 7.33 -15.91 24.22
C SER A 124 6.56 -16.11 22.91
N GLU A 125 6.18 -15.02 22.23
CA GLU A 125 5.47 -15.08 20.95
C GLU A 125 6.33 -15.72 19.85
N GLY A 126 7.62 -15.41 19.81
CA GLY A 126 8.57 -16.04 18.89
C GLY A 126 8.67 -17.56 19.08
N THR A 127 8.79 -18.04 20.32
CA THR A 127 8.84 -19.47 20.62
C THR A 127 7.54 -20.17 20.23
N LYS A 128 6.38 -19.59 20.56
CA LYS A 128 5.07 -20.14 20.15
C LYS A 128 4.97 -20.29 18.63
N ALA A 129 5.39 -19.28 17.88
CA ALA A 129 5.36 -19.31 16.42
C ALA A 129 6.23 -20.43 15.84
N VAL A 130 7.45 -20.60 16.36
CA VAL A 130 8.37 -21.68 15.93
C VAL A 130 7.77 -23.05 16.23
N THR A 131 7.23 -23.26 17.44
CA THR A 131 6.59 -24.52 17.82
C THR A 131 5.41 -24.85 16.92
N LYS A 132 4.53 -23.87 16.66
CA LYS A 132 3.36 -24.05 15.78
C LYS A 132 3.78 -24.37 14.34
N TYR A 133 4.84 -23.74 13.85
CA TYR A 133 5.37 -24.02 12.52
C TYR A 133 5.88 -25.46 12.44
N SER A 134 6.74 -25.88 13.38
CA SER A 134 7.28 -27.24 13.43
C SER A 134 6.21 -28.32 13.58
N SER A 135 5.10 -28.05 14.28
CA SER A 135 3.97 -29.00 14.38
C SER A 135 3.14 -29.08 13.11
N SER A 136 3.13 -28.04 12.28
CA SER A 136 2.33 -28.00 11.03
C SER A 136 3.06 -28.68 9.86
N THR A 137 4.36 -28.96 10.02
CA THR A 137 5.20 -29.62 9.01
C THR A 137 5.35 -31.13 9.26
N LYS A 138 4.88 -31.63 10.41
CA LYS A 138 4.76 -33.07 10.69
C LYS A 138 3.40 -33.57 10.26
#